data_AF-K1U3A6-F1
#
_entry.id   AF-K1U3A6-F1
#
_cell.length_a   1.000
_cell.length_b   1.000
_cell.length_c   1.000
_cell.angle_alpha   90.00
_cell.angle_beta   90.00
_cell.angle_gamma   90.00
#
_symmetry.space_group_name_H-M   'P 1'
#
loop_
_entity.id
_entity.type
_entity.pdbx_description
1 polymer ?
#
loop_
_entity_poly.entity_id
_entity_poly.type
_entity_poly.pdbx_seq_one_letter_code
_entity_poly.pdbx_strand_id
1 'polypeptide(L)' 'WMRYPDLKAVYCSNDAMALGVLQQMQEKNCYLPVVGFDNDAVMKEFLSTGKLVATADIFSSQMAVRGIEFALDVLEGK' A
#
# COMPACT_ATOMS: atom_id res chain seq x y z
N TRP A 1 -11.06 -14.35 -6.44
CA TRP A 1 -12.46 -14.61 -6.83
C TRP A 1 -12.75 -16.07 -7.19
N MET A 2 -11.85 -16.88 -7.77
CA MET A 2 -12.18 -18.29 -8.13
C MET A 2 -12.61 -19.16 -6.93
N ARG A 3 -11.94 -19.00 -5.77
CA ARG A 3 -12.30 -19.69 -4.52
C ARG A 3 -13.42 -18.99 -3.72
N TYR A 4 -13.56 -17.69 -3.93
CA TYR A 4 -14.49 -16.82 -3.20
C TYR A 4 -15.28 -16.01 -4.23
N PRO A 5 -16.37 -16.57 -4.80
CA PRO A 5 -17.11 -15.94 -5.89
C PRO A 5 -17.81 -14.64 -5.46
N ASP A 6 -18.14 -14.51 -4.17
CA ASP A 6 -18.79 -13.33 -3.61
C ASP A 6 -17.82 -12.22 -3.16
N LEU A 7 -16.51 -12.40 -3.36
CA LEU A 7 -15.51 -11.40 -2.99
C LEU A 7 -15.77 -10.08 -3.73
N LYS A 8 -15.95 -8.99 -2.97
CA LYS A 8 -16.32 -7.67 -3.53
C LYS A 8 -15.16 -6.69 -3.64
N ALA A 9 -14.12 -6.83 -2.82
CA ALA A 9 -12.97 -5.95 -2.79
C ALA A 9 -11.77 -6.66 -2.14
N VAL A 10 -10.59 -6.07 -2.28
CA VAL A 10 -9.36 -6.51 -1.64
C VAL A 10 -8.74 -5.34 -0.87
N TYR A 11 -8.38 -5.59 0.38
CA TYR A 11 -7.53 -4.68 1.14
C TYR A 11 -6.12 -5.28 1.25
N CYS A 12 -5.13 -4.46 0.93
CA CYS A 12 -3.71 -4.80 0.99
C CYS A 12 -3.05 -3.90 2.04
N SER A 13 -2.45 -4.50 3.08
CA SER A 13 -1.82 -3.76 4.18
C SER A 13 -0.38 -3.30 3.89
N ASN A 14 0.08 -3.41 2.65
CA ASN A 14 1.30 -2.78 2.14
C ASN A 14 1.26 -2.81 0.60
N ASP A 15 2.16 -2.04 -0.02
CA ASP A 15 2.21 -1.91 -1.48
C ASP A 15 2.68 -3.18 -2.19
N ALA A 16 3.53 -4.00 -1.57
CA ALA A 16 3.97 -5.27 -2.15
C ALA A 16 2.79 -6.24 -2.36
N MET A 17 1.88 -6.32 -1.39
CA MET A 17 0.65 -7.11 -1.54
C MET A 17 -0.28 -6.53 -2.61
N ALA A 18 -0.42 -5.19 -2.66
CA ALA A 18 -1.24 -4.53 -3.66
C ALA A 18 -0.73 -4.82 -5.07
N LEU A 19 0.59 -4.71 -5.29
CA LEU A 19 1.24 -5.05 -6.57
C LEU A 19 0.97 -6.49 -6.99
N GLY A 20 1.11 -7.46 -6.08
CA GLY A 20 0.82 -8.87 -6.37
C GLY A 20 -0.63 -9.10 -6.78
N VAL A 21 -1.58 -8.46 -6.09
CA VAL A 21 -3.01 -8.55 -6.43
C VAL A 21 -3.29 -7.92 -7.79
N LEU A 22 -2.77 -6.72 -8.04
CA LEU A 22 -2.95 -5.98 -9.30
C LEU A 22 -2.36 -6.73 -10.49
N GLN A 23 -1.18 -7.34 -10.33
CA GLN A 23 -0.56 -8.18 -11.35
C GLN A 23 -1.43 -9.39 -11.68
N GLN A 24 -1.92 -10.11 -10.66
CA GLN A 24 -2.80 -11.26 -10.88
C GLN A 24 -4.14 -10.87 -11.53
N MET A 25 -4.71 -9.72 -11.16
CA MET A 25 -5.92 -9.17 -11.80
C MET A 25 -5.69 -8.86 -13.28
N GLN A 26 -4.54 -8.28 -13.61
CA GLN A 26 -4.17 -7.99 -14.99
C GLN A 26 -3.95 -9.27 -15.80
N GLU A 27 -3.24 -10.25 -15.28
CA GLU A 27 -3.00 -11.55 -15.96
C GLU A 27 -4.29 -12.33 -16.23
N LYS A 28 -5.28 -12.22 -15.33
CA LYS A 28 -6.57 -12.93 -15.44
C LYS A 28 -7.67 -12.10 -16.11
N ASN A 29 -7.37 -10.84 -16.48
CA ASN A 29 -8.32 -9.89 -17.03
C ASN A 29 -9.62 -9.76 -16.21
N CYS A 30 -9.46 -9.57 -14.91
CA CYS A 30 -10.60 -9.41 -14.00
C CYS A 30 -10.19 -8.56 -12.82
N TYR A 31 -11.09 -7.66 -12.46
CA TYR A 31 -10.79 -6.57 -11.56
C TYR A 31 -11.82 -6.53 -10.43
N LEU A 32 -11.30 -6.38 -9.21
CA LEU A 32 -12.09 -5.97 -8.05
C LEU A 32 -11.48 -4.68 -7.50
N PRO A 33 -12.26 -3.82 -6.84
CA PRO A 33 -11.74 -2.70 -6.07
C PRO A 33 -10.62 -3.14 -5.13
N VAL A 34 -9.46 -2.47 -5.20
CA VAL A 34 -8.32 -2.68 -4.30
C VAL A 34 -8.06 -1.41 -3.50
N VAL A 35 -7.83 -1.54 -2.20
CA VAL A 35 -7.34 -0.46 -1.33
C VAL A 35 -6.00 -0.87 -0.73
N GLY A 36 -5.04 0.06 -0.72
CA GLY A 36 -3.65 -0.16 -0.28
C GLY A 36 -3.26 0.57 1.00
N PHE A 37 -1.97 0.51 1.30
CA PHE A 37 -1.31 1.11 2.47
C PHE A 37 0.18 1.32 2.13
N ASP A 38 0.82 2.35 2.69
CA ASP A 38 2.21 2.83 2.47
C ASP A 38 2.31 4.02 1.51
N ASN A 39 1.74 3.94 0.30
CA ASN A 39 1.74 5.01 -0.72
C ASN A 39 3.11 5.29 -1.37
N ASP A 40 3.87 4.24 -1.66
CA ASP A 40 5.10 4.32 -2.45
C ASP A 40 4.84 4.89 -3.85
N ALA A 41 5.86 5.51 -4.44
CA ALA A 41 5.75 6.19 -5.73
C ALA A 41 5.23 5.28 -6.86
N VAL A 42 5.51 3.98 -6.80
CA VAL A 42 5.03 2.98 -7.76
C VAL A 42 3.50 2.86 -7.80
N MET A 43 2.81 3.19 -6.70
CA MET A 43 1.36 3.09 -6.62
C MET A 43 0.62 4.25 -7.31
N LYS A 44 1.31 5.35 -7.63
CA LYS A 44 0.70 6.55 -8.23
C LYS A 44 0.02 6.27 -9.56
N GLU A 45 0.58 5.40 -10.39
CA GLU A 45 -0.03 5.00 -11.66
C GLU A 45 -1.32 4.19 -11.44
N PHE A 46 -1.32 3.28 -10.46
CA PHE A 46 -2.50 2.48 -10.15
C PHE A 46 -3.62 3.33 -9.55
N LEU A 47 -3.27 4.33 -8.74
CA LEU A 47 -4.20 5.32 -8.21
C LEU A 47 -4.79 6.19 -9.33
N SER A 48 -3.97 6.69 -10.25
CA SER A 48 -4.44 7.56 -11.34
C SER A 48 -5.35 6.84 -12.33
N THR A 49 -5.13 5.54 -12.52
CA THR A 49 -5.97 4.68 -13.38
C THR A 49 -7.21 4.11 -12.67
N GLY A 50 -7.33 4.30 -11.35
CA GLY A 50 -8.40 3.71 -10.53
C GLY A 50 -8.31 2.19 -10.35
N LYS A 51 -7.21 1.56 -10.80
CA LYS A 51 -6.91 0.14 -10.53
C LYS A 51 -6.64 -0.08 -9.03
N LEU A 52 -6.03 0.89 -8.38
CA LEU A 52 -6.03 1.04 -6.93
C LEU A 52 -7.01 2.18 -6.59
N VAL A 53 -8.02 1.90 -5.77
CA VAL A 53 -9.09 2.87 -5.46
C VAL A 53 -8.62 3.91 -4.46
N ALA A 54 -7.83 3.49 -3.48
CA ALA A 54 -7.26 4.36 -2.46
C ALA A 54 -6.05 3.70 -1.81
N THR A 55 -5.23 4.49 -1.13
CA THR A 55 -4.18 4.00 -0.24
C THR A 55 -4.13 4.86 1.02
N ALA A 56 -3.81 4.24 2.16
CA ALA A 56 -3.51 4.98 3.38
C ALA A 56 -2.02 5.31 3.42
N ASP A 57 -1.69 6.60 3.33
CA ASP A 57 -0.32 7.10 3.48
C ASP A 57 0.01 7.28 4.97
N ILE A 58 1.10 6.65 5.41
CA ILE A 58 1.60 6.76 6.79
C ILE A 58 2.80 7.69 6.93
N PHE A 59 3.17 8.38 5.85
CA PHE A 59 4.31 9.29 5.80
C PHE A 59 5.60 8.62 6.28
N SER A 60 5.88 7.40 5.79
CA SER A 60 6.96 6.51 6.25
C SER A 60 8.33 7.19 6.36
N SER A 61 8.65 8.08 5.42
CA SER A 61 9.91 8.85 5.46
C SER A 61 9.99 9.79 6.66
N GLN A 62 8.89 10.47 7.01
CA GLN A 62 8.84 11.34 8.20
C GLN A 62 8.88 10.51 9.47
N MET A 63 8.21 9.35 9.48
CA MET A 63 8.28 8.41 10.60
C MET A 63 9.72 7.93 10.83
N ALA A 64 10.46 7.61 9.77
CA ALA A 64 11.86 7.21 9.87
C ALA A 64 12.76 8.34 10.39
N VAL A 65 12.61 9.56 9.86
CA VAL A 65 13.35 10.74 10.35
C VAL A 65 13.10 10.96 11.84
N ARG A 66 11.83 10.99 12.27
CA ARG A 66 11.48 11.18 13.69
C ARG A 66 12.00 10.06 14.58
N GLY A 67 12.00 8.82 14.09
CA GLY A 67 12.57 7.69 14.82
C GLY A 67 14.08 7.84 15.05
N ILE A 68 14.81 8.35 14.06
CA ILE A 68 16.24 8.63 14.17
C ILE A 68 16.49 9.81 15.11
N GLU A 69 15.74 10.91 14.97
CA GLU A 69 15.81 12.06 15.87
C GLU A 69 15.58 11.64 17.32
N PHE A 70 14.56 10.82 17.58
CA PHE A 70 14.28 10.30 18.91
C PHE A 70 15.42 9.43 19.45
N ALA A 71 16.03 8.58 18.61
CA ALA A 71 17.17 7.78 19.02
C ALA A 71 18.40 8.64 19.37
N LEU A 72 18.63 9.74 18.63
CA LEU A 72 19.70 10.69 18.94
C LEU A 72 19.44 11.44 20.25
N ASP A 73 18.20 11.87 20.50
CA ASP A 73 17.82 12.51 21.76
C ASP A 73 18.09 11.59 22.96
N VAL A 74 17.75 10.30 22.86
CA VAL A 74 18.04 9.30 23.91
C VAL A 74 19.55 9.14 24.12
N LEU A 75 20.36 9.16 23.05
CA LEU A 75 21.82 9.07 23.15
C LEU A 75 22.45 10.34 23.77
N GLU A 76 21.83 11.50 23.55
CA GLU A 76 22.21 12.78 24.18
C GLU A 76 21.69 12.94 25.62
N GLY A 77 20.88 11.99 26.10
CA GLY A 77 20.31 11.98 27.45
C GLY A 77 19.13 12.95 27.65
N LYS A 78 18.40 13.27 26.58
CA LYS A 78 17.14 14.03 26.64
C LYS A 78 15.93 13.14 26.94
#